data_AF-A0A972YUZ1-F1
#
_entry.id   AF-A0A972YUZ1-F1
#
_cell.length_a   1.000
_cell.length_b   1.000
_cell.length_c   1.000
_cell.angle_alpha   90.00
_cell.angle_beta   90.00
_cell.angle_gamma   90.00
#
_symmetry.space_group_name_H-M   'P 1'
#
loop_
_entity.id
_entity.type
_entity.pdbx_description
1 polymer ?
#
loop_
_entity_poly.entity_id
_entity_poly.type
_entity_poly.pdbx_seq_one_letter_code
_entity_poly.pdbx_strand_id
1 'polypeptide(L)'
;MTDEKTTDSKTTDKHKQRMQKLKDKVDSRIDSATDERGILIVITGNGKGKSTSGFGTVARAVGHGLNAAVAQFIKGTWACGERKLLENAGVKFSVMGTGFTWNTQDKEKDIAAAKQVWIKCKELLSDNNLDLVLLDE
;
A
#
# COMPACT_ATOMS: atom_id res chain seq x y z
N MET A 1 -10.60 48.77 28.45
CA MET A 1 -9.65 48.25 27.44
C MET A 1 -8.93 47.03 28.01
N THR A 2 -9.68 46.01 28.44
CA THR A 2 -9.16 44.86 29.23
C THR A 2 -9.80 43.51 28.90
N ASP A 3 -10.70 43.42 27.92
CA ASP A 3 -11.48 42.19 27.71
C ASP A 3 -10.97 41.28 26.56
N GLU A 4 -10.06 41.76 25.70
CA GLU A 4 -9.55 40.94 24.59
C GLU A 4 -8.50 39.89 25.01
N LYS A 5 -7.59 40.22 25.95
CA LYS A 5 -6.49 39.31 26.33
C LYS A 5 -6.93 38.07 27.13
N THR A 6 -8.03 38.17 27.87
CA THR A 6 -8.51 37.11 28.79
C THR A 6 -9.27 36.00 28.05
N THR A 7 -9.82 36.31 26.88
CA THR A 7 -10.59 35.39 26.06
C THR A 7 -9.68 34.49 25.22
N ASP A 8 -8.53 35.02 24.81
CA ASP A 8 -7.51 34.35 24.00
C ASP A 8 -6.72 33.30 24.81
N SER A 9 -6.39 33.60 26.07
CA SER A 9 -5.69 32.65 26.97
C SER A 9 -6.57 31.46 27.35
N LYS A 10 -7.85 31.69 27.67
CA LYS A 10 -8.81 30.62 27.99
C LYS A 10 -9.09 29.70 26.79
N THR A 11 -9.07 30.23 25.58
CA THR A 11 -9.24 29.46 24.34
C THR A 11 -8.00 28.63 24.05
N THR A 12 -6.82 29.20 24.26
CA THR A 12 -5.52 28.51 24.14
C THR A 12 -5.37 27.37 25.16
N ASP A 13 -5.76 27.59 26.42
CA ASP A 13 -5.71 26.56 27.47
C ASP A 13 -6.69 25.41 27.21
N LYS A 14 -7.91 25.72 26.75
CA LYS A 14 -8.88 24.70 26.33
C LYS A 14 -8.36 23.89 25.14
N HIS A 15 -7.73 24.55 24.15
CA HIS A 15 -7.12 23.87 23.02
C HIS A 15 -5.97 22.94 23.47
N LYS A 16 -5.08 23.43 24.34
CA LYS A 16 -3.98 22.64 24.90
C LYS A 16 -4.49 21.41 25.67
N GLN A 17 -5.50 21.56 26.52
CA GLN A 17 -6.12 20.44 27.23
C GLN A 17 -6.76 19.41 26.28
N ARG A 18 -7.42 19.87 25.21
CA ARG A 18 -7.99 18.97 24.19
C ARG A 18 -6.91 18.19 23.45
N MET A 19 -5.82 18.86 23.06
CA MET A 19 -4.69 18.21 22.38
C MET A 19 -3.97 17.22 23.30
N GLN A 20 -3.83 17.54 24.59
CA GLN A 20 -3.25 16.62 25.57
C GLN A 20 -4.10 15.34 25.69
N LYS A 21 -5.42 15.48 25.86
CA LYS A 21 -6.33 14.31 25.92
C LYS A 21 -6.28 13.46 24.65
N LEU A 22 -6.12 14.09 23.48
CA LEU A 22 -5.95 13.35 22.21
C LEU A 22 -4.62 12.60 22.20
N LYS A 23 -3.53 13.24 22.63
CA LYS A 23 -2.20 12.62 22.75
C LYS A 23 -2.25 11.41 23.68
N ASP A 24 -2.78 11.56 24.89
CA ASP A 24 -2.85 10.48 25.87
C ASP A 24 -3.63 9.26 25.32
N LYS A 25 -4.71 9.52 24.56
CA LYS A 25 -5.50 8.47 23.90
C LYS A 25 -4.76 7.78 22.76
N VAL A 26 -3.95 8.52 22.00
CA VAL A 26 -3.11 7.97 20.92
C VAL A 26 -1.99 7.13 21.52
N ASP A 27 -1.28 7.66 22.52
CA ASP A 27 -0.19 6.97 23.22
C ASP A 27 -0.69 5.65 23.82
N SER A 28 -1.81 5.67 24.54
CA SER A 28 -2.40 4.44 25.11
C SER A 28 -2.75 3.38 24.05
N ARG A 29 -3.12 3.79 22.83
CA ARG A 29 -3.36 2.84 21.73
C ARG A 29 -2.05 2.28 21.16
N ILE A 30 -1.01 3.12 21.05
CA ILE A 30 0.31 2.70 20.61
C ILE A 30 0.89 1.69 21.61
N ASP A 31 0.83 1.99 22.91
CA ASP A 31 1.33 1.12 23.98
C ASP A 31 0.62 -0.25 23.99
N SER A 32 -0.63 -0.30 23.57
CA SER A 32 -1.39 -1.56 23.46
C SER A 32 -1.06 -2.38 22.21
N ALA A 33 -0.46 -1.78 21.18
CA ALA A 33 -0.18 -2.40 19.89
C ALA A 33 1.26 -2.94 19.85
N THR A 34 1.51 -4.03 20.58
CA THR A 34 2.84 -4.63 20.77
C THR A 34 3.18 -5.76 19.80
N ASP A 35 2.21 -6.23 19.02
CA ASP A 35 2.39 -7.33 18.06
C ASP A 35 3.08 -6.84 16.78
N GLU A 36 4.28 -7.36 16.49
CA GLU A 36 5.04 -7.07 15.27
C GLU A 36 5.11 -8.32 14.38
N ARG A 37 4.45 -8.23 13.21
CA ARG A 37 4.36 -9.32 12.25
C ARG A 37 3.97 -8.84 10.85
N GLY A 38 4.10 -9.73 9.87
CA GLY A 38 3.52 -9.53 8.55
C GLY A 38 1.99 -9.40 8.60
N ILE A 39 1.45 -8.51 7.77
CA ILE A 39 0.01 -8.24 7.67
C ILE A 39 -0.47 -8.31 6.22
N LEU A 40 -1.77 -8.59 6.04
CA LEU A 40 -2.45 -8.48 4.76
C LEU A 40 -3.21 -7.16 4.69
N ILE A 41 -2.89 -6.34 3.69
CA ILE A 41 -3.59 -5.08 3.41
C ILE A 41 -4.42 -5.25 2.15
N VAL A 42 -5.73 -5.05 2.24
CA VAL A 42 -6.64 -5.08 1.10
C VAL A 42 -7.11 -3.65 0.80
N ILE A 43 -6.76 -3.15 -0.38
CA ILE A 43 -7.17 -1.82 -0.86
C ILE A 43 -8.22 -2.01 -1.96
N THR A 44 -9.48 -1.78 -1.64
CA THR A 44 -10.61 -2.05 -2.54
C THR A 44 -11.54 -0.84 -2.67
N GLY A 45 -12.53 -0.94 -3.56
CA GLY A 45 -13.53 0.09 -3.84
C GLY A 45 -13.41 0.73 -5.22
N ASN A 46 -14.44 1.46 -5.62
CA ASN A 46 -14.54 2.05 -6.97
C ASN A 46 -13.72 3.34 -7.15
N GLY A 47 -13.17 3.88 -6.06
CA GLY A 47 -12.31 5.05 -6.10
C GLY A 47 -11.00 4.79 -6.82
N LYS A 48 -10.48 5.85 -7.47
CA LYS A 48 -9.09 5.89 -7.94
C LYS A 48 -8.15 5.91 -6.73
N GLY A 49 -7.02 5.21 -6.84
CA GLY A 49 -5.93 5.26 -5.85
C GLY A 49 -5.50 3.92 -5.28
N LYS A 50 -6.17 2.81 -5.61
CA LYS A 50 -5.83 1.47 -5.11
C LYS A 50 -4.39 1.07 -5.46
N SER A 51 -4.09 0.93 -6.75
CA SER A 51 -2.75 0.57 -7.23
C SER A 51 -1.72 1.62 -6.83
N THR A 52 -2.08 2.91 -6.88
CA THR A 52 -1.17 4.01 -6.53
C THR A 52 -0.77 3.97 -5.05
N SER A 53 -1.69 3.64 -4.15
CA SER A 53 -1.41 3.41 -2.73
C SER A 53 -0.55 2.16 -2.51
N GLY A 54 -0.82 1.09 -3.26
CA GLY A 54 0.01 -0.12 -3.26
C GLY A 54 1.46 0.18 -3.65
N PHE A 55 1.67 0.86 -4.78
CA PHE A 55 3.00 1.30 -5.22
C PHE A 55 3.66 2.29 -4.27
N GLY A 56 2.89 3.18 -3.62
CA GLY A 56 3.41 4.06 -2.58
C GLY A 56 3.95 3.28 -1.36
N THR A 57 3.29 2.19 -0.99
CA THR A 57 3.76 1.28 0.07
C THR A 57 5.05 0.56 -0.35
N VAL A 58 5.14 0.11 -1.60
CA VAL A 58 6.37 -0.48 -2.16
C VAL A 58 7.52 0.52 -2.15
N ALA A 59 7.29 1.75 -2.61
CA ALA A 59 8.29 2.81 -2.61
C ALA A 59 8.78 3.13 -1.19
N ARG A 60 7.88 3.16 -0.21
CA ARG A 60 8.24 3.33 1.21
C ARG A 60 9.14 2.19 1.70
N ALA A 61 8.75 0.94 1.44
CA ALA A 61 9.51 -0.23 1.88
C ALA A 61 10.95 -0.21 1.32
N VAL A 62 11.07 -0.02 0.01
CA VAL A 62 12.37 0.06 -0.68
C VAL A 62 13.20 1.25 -0.21
N GLY A 63 12.55 2.39 0.06
CA GLY A 63 13.22 3.57 0.63
C GLY A 63 13.82 3.33 2.02
N HIS A 64 13.34 2.32 2.75
CA HIS A 64 13.91 1.85 4.02
C HIS A 64 14.85 0.64 3.86
N GLY A 65 15.20 0.25 2.64
CA GLY A 65 16.10 -0.88 2.36
C GLY A 65 15.43 -2.25 2.45
N LEU A 66 14.10 -2.32 2.51
CA LEU A 66 13.35 -3.58 2.50
C LEU A 66 13.21 -4.12 1.07
N ASN A 67 13.14 -5.45 0.98
CA ASN A 67 12.97 -6.15 -0.28
C ASN A 67 11.49 -6.26 -0.63
N ALA A 68 11.12 -5.81 -1.83
CA ALA A 68 9.75 -5.88 -2.31
C ALA A 68 9.65 -6.56 -3.68
N ALA A 69 8.50 -7.19 -3.92
CA ALA A 69 8.11 -7.69 -5.22
C ALA A 69 6.68 -7.29 -5.58
N VAL A 70 6.41 -7.19 -6.87
CA VAL A 70 5.10 -6.84 -7.41
C VAL A 70 4.66 -7.91 -8.41
N ALA A 71 3.44 -8.41 -8.24
CA ALA A 71 2.73 -9.19 -9.24
C ALA A 71 1.52 -8.39 -9.74
N GLN A 72 1.34 -8.30 -11.06
CA GLN A 72 0.20 -7.60 -11.67
C GLN A 72 -0.63 -8.57 -12.53
N PHE A 73 -1.90 -8.78 -12.18
CA PHE A 73 -2.78 -9.70 -12.91
C PHE A 73 -3.41 -9.05 -14.15
N ILE A 74 -3.67 -7.74 -14.11
CA ILE A 74 -4.26 -7.03 -15.24
C ILE A 74 -3.41 -5.78 -15.51
N LYS A 75 -2.74 -5.74 -16.67
CA LYS A 75 -2.22 -4.46 -17.15
C LYS A 75 -2.25 -4.37 -18.67
N GLY A 76 -2.62 -3.19 -19.13
CA GLY A 76 -2.45 -2.79 -20.52
C GLY A 76 -0.99 -2.72 -20.91
N THR A 77 -0.75 -2.73 -22.22
CA THR A 77 0.58 -2.58 -22.85
C THR A 77 1.25 -1.22 -22.61
N TRP A 78 0.68 -0.35 -21.75
CA TRP A 78 1.21 0.97 -21.49
C TRP A 78 2.35 0.97 -20.47
N ALA A 79 3.36 1.79 -20.76
CA ALA A 79 4.47 2.04 -19.86
C ALA A 79 3.96 2.58 -18.51
N CYS A 80 4.37 1.92 -17.43
CA CYS A 80 4.04 2.31 -16.06
C CYS A 80 5.26 2.98 -15.44
N GLY A 81 5.12 4.26 -15.05
CA GLY A 81 6.20 5.04 -14.45
C GLY A 81 6.67 4.43 -13.12
N GLU A 82 5.73 3.93 -12.32
CA GLU A 82 6.01 3.26 -11.05
C GLU A 82 6.90 2.03 -11.25
N ARG A 83 6.61 1.22 -12.27
CA ARG A 83 7.42 0.05 -12.61
C ARG A 83 8.85 0.45 -12.94
N LYS A 84 9.04 1.39 -13.86
CA LYS A 84 10.39 1.82 -14.29
C LYS A 84 11.21 2.35 -13.10
N LEU A 85 10.60 3.14 -12.23
CA LEU A 85 11.27 3.67 -11.04
C LEU A 85 11.68 2.56 -10.07
N LEU A 86 10.75 1.63 -9.78
CA LEU A 86 10.95 0.60 -8.77
C LEU A 86 11.85 -0.55 -9.25
N GLU A 87 11.82 -0.91 -10.54
CA GLU A 87 12.76 -1.88 -11.13
C GLU A 87 14.20 -1.37 -11.00
N ASN A 88 14.44 -0.08 -11.26
CA ASN A 88 15.75 0.54 -11.06
C ASN A 88 16.20 0.53 -9.59
N ALA A 89 15.26 0.44 -8.65
CA ALA A 89 15.51 0.31 -7.22
C ALA A 89 15.58 -1.16 -6.75
N GLY A 90 15.58 -2.14 -7.67
CA GLY A 90 15.75 -3.56 -7.36
C GLY A 90 14.45 -4.35 -7.13
N VAL A 91 13.28 -3.73 -7.31
CA VAL A 91 11.99 -4.43 -7.14
C VAL A 91 11.75 -5.40 -8.29
N LYS A 92 11.40 -6.64 -7.96
CA LYS A 92 11.04 -7.68 -8.94
C LYS A 92 9.59 -7.49 -9.41
N PHE A 93 9.36 -7.52 -10.72
CA PHE A 93 8.02 -7.44 -11.31
C PHE A 93 7.66 -8.75 -12.05
N SER A 94 6.52 -9.35 -11.66
CA SER A 94 5.87 -10.44 -12.39
C SER A 94 4.58 -9.93 -13.01
N VAL A 95 4.50 -9.85 -14.34
CA VAL A 95 3.32 -9.29 -15.03
C VAL A 95 2.63 -10.36 -15.87
N MET A 96 1.30 -10.41 -15.79
CA MET A 96 0.47 -11.22 -16.67
C MET A 96 0.70 -10.81 -18.13
N GLY A 97 1.33 -11.68 -18.93
CA GLY A 97 1.69 -11.39 -20.31
C GLY A 97 0.52 -11.37 -21.31
N THR A 98 -0.71 -11.66 -20.88
CA THR A 98 -1.88 -11.82 -21.77
C THR A 98 -2.69 -10.55 -22.00
N GLY A 99 -2.31 -9.42 -21.40
CA GLY A 99 -3.03 -8.15 -21.56
C GLY A 99 -4.43 -8.17 -20.92
N PHE A 100 -5.29 -7.24 -21.34
CA PHE A 100 -6.66 -7.13 -20.82
C PHE A 100 -7.53 -8.32 -21.27
N THR A 101 -8.15 -9.01 -20.30
CA THR A 101 -9.16 -10.08 -20.48
C THR A 101 -10.34 -9.67 -21.37
N TRP A 102 -10.58 -8.37 -21.54
CA TRP A 102 -11.69 -7.82 -22.33
C TRP A 102 -11.53 -7.95 -23.85
N ASN A 103 -10.30 -8.10 -24.36
CA ASN A 103 -10.05 -8.23 -25.81
C ASN A 103 -10.13 -9.68 -26.30
N THR A 104 -10.00 -10.64 -25.39
CA THR A 104 -10.10 -12.07 -25.70
C THR A 104 -11.43 -12.56 -25.17
N GLN A 105 -12.40 -12.88 -26.03
CA GLN A 105 -13.67 -13.51 -25.63
C GLN A 105 -13.49 -14.99 -25.19
N ASP A 106 -12.30 -15.32 -24.64
CA ASP A 106 -11.85 -16.68 -24.36
C ASP A 106 -11.55 -16.84 -22.87
N LYS A 107 -12.60 -17.18 -22.14
CA LYS A 107 -12.58 -17.42 -20.69
C LYS A 107 -11.55 -18.47 -20.28
N GLU A 108 -11.31 -19.49 -21.12
CA GLU A 108 -10.37 -20.55 -20.79
C GLU A 108 -8.92 -20.04 -20.82
N LYS A 109 -8.59 -19.21 -21.81
CA LYS A 109 -7.29 -18.53 -21.88
C LYS A 109 -7.07 -17.61 -20.68
N ASP A 110 -8.07 -16.84 -20.29
CA ASP A 110 -7.95 -15.94 -19.13
C ASP A 110 -7.72 -16.72 -17.82
N ILE A 111 -8.46 -17.81 -17.62
CA ILE A 111 -8.26 -18.69 -16.46
C ILE A 111 -6.86 -19.30 -16.47
N ALA A 112 -6.39 -19.77 -17.63
CA ALA A 112 -5.06 -20.36 -17.76
C ALA A 112 -3.95 -19.34 -17.44
N ALA A 113 -4.08 -18.12 -17.95
CA ALA A 113 -3.13 -17.05 -17.72
C ALA A 113 -3.14 -16.57 -16.25
N ALA A 114 -4.31 -16.41 -15.64
CA ALA A 114 -4.43 -16.09 -14.22
C ALA A 114 -3.79 -17.17 -13.34
N LYS A 115 -3.98 -18.46 -13.69
CA LYS A 115 -3.32 -19.58 -12.99
C LYS A 115 -1.80 -19.52 -13.11
N GLN A 116 -1.26 -19.15 -14.27
CA GLN A 116 0.19 -19.00 -14.44
C GLN A 116 0.76 -17.87 -13.59
N VAL A 117 0.09 -16.72 -13.53
CA VAL A 117 0.50 -15.61 -12.66
C VAL A 117 0.37 -16.00 -11.20
N TRP A 118 -0.68 -16.72 -10.82
CA TRP A 118 -0.85 -17.19 -9.44
C TRP A 118 0.28 -18.12 -8.98
N ILE A 119 0.85 -18.95 -9.87
CA ILE A 119 2.04 -19.75 -9.54
C ILE A 119 3.20 -18.83 -9.13
N LYS A 120 3.44 -17.75 -9.88
CA LYS A 120 4.45 -16.74 -9.52
C LYS A 120 4.13 -16.03 -8.22
N CYS A 121 2.86 -15.68 -7.97
CA CYS A 121 2.46 -15.08 -6.69
C CYS A 121 2.77 -16.00 -5.51
N LYS A 122 2.51 -17.31 -5.63
CA LYS A 122 2.85 -18.28 -4.57
C LYS A 122 4.36 -18.38 -4.34
N GLU A 123 5.16 -18.34 -5.39
CA GLU A 123 6.63 -18.30 -5.27
C GLU A 123 7.07 -17.06 -4.49
N LEU A 124 6.56 -15.88 -4.85
CA LEU A 124 6.86 -14.63 -4.15
C LEU A 124 6.41 -14.65 -2.68
N LEU A 125 5.19 -15.13 -2.41
CA LEU A 125 4.65 -15.24 -1.05
C LEU A 125 5.40 -16.25 -0.18
N SER A 126 6.21 -17.13 -0.78
CA SER A 126 7.01 -18.14 -0.06
C SER A 126 8.49 -17.73 0.05
N ASP A 127 8.89 -16.60 -0.52
CA ASP A 127 10.28 -16.11 -0.48
C ASP A 127 10.52 -15.34 0.83
N ASN A 128 11.24 -15.97 1.76
CA ASN A 128 11.59 -15.37 3.06
C ASN A 128 12.53 -14.16 2.94
N ASN A 129 13.07 -13.86 1.75
CA ASN A 129 13.88 -12.67 1.54
C ASN A 129 13.02 -11.44 1.18
N LEU A 130 11.71 -11.59 0.98
CA LEU A 130 10.80 -10.50 0.67
C LEU A 130 10.06 -10.03 1.92
N ASP A 131 10.14 -8.74 2.19
CA ASP A 131 9.43 -8.09 3.29
C ASP A 131 8.02 -7.64 2.86
N LEU A 132 7.83 -7.41 1.55
CA LEU A 132 6.57 -6.93 0.98
C LEU A 132 6.29 -7.56 -0.40
N VAL A 133 5.07 -8.09 -0.55
CA VAL A 133 4.55 -8.53 -1.85
C VAL A 133 3.30 -7.74 -2.18
N LEU A 134 3.31 -7.00 -3.29
CA LEU A 134 2.14 -6.35 -3.84
C LEU A 134 1.50 -7.23 -4.91
N LEU A 135 0.26 -7.65 -4.69
CA LEU A 135 -0.58 -8.30 -5.69
C LEU A 135 -1.58 -7.26 -6.20
N ASP A 136 -1.37 -6.76 -7.41
CA ASP A 136 -2.14 -5.67 -8.03
C ASP A 136 -3.09 -6.22 -9.10
N GLU A 137 -4.36 -5.81 -8.98
CA GLU A 137 -5.56 -6.30 -9.70
C GLU A 137 -5.96 -7.76 -9.45
#